data_AF-A0A941TYP2-F1
#
_entry.id   AF-A0A941TYP2-F1
#
_cell.length_a   1.000
_cell.length_b   1.000
_cell.length_c   1.000
_cell.angle_alpha   90.00
_cell.angle_beta   90.00
_cell.angle_gamma   90.00
#
_symmetry.space_group_name_H-M   'P 1'
#
loop_
_entity.id
_entity.type
_entity.pdbx_description
1 polymer ?
#
loop_
_entity_poly.entity_id
_entity_poly.type
_entity_poly.pdbx_seq_one_letter_code
_entity_poly.pdbx_strand_id
1 'polypeptide(L)'
;MMRRLRQAAALTILAAALLLPASSQGAISFVAATSAGRTRASTTLAITKPTGVAEGDVMIATVSATGSGALTPPSGWTVVKDTTQGTSIRQVTFYKVATASEATSYSFKLGTRRLASGGIIDYRGVNQTVPIDATASASGTSGNAVAPALTTSLPADQVVVAVSFATATTVTPNTGTTERYDKSSTSATTSEAADFAQPTAGTTTAKTAVPLITTAAWIAQTIALREAGQASLAVATSAAPTFSANLDSGDQEPTYTAPLTLNDTRTGGSAGLGWNLTVTSTQFTNGTKTLSSEASKITAVAKACANGGLCTEPTNSITYPVAVPAGAGPPTAVKLFNAAAATGKGLFTVTPTVTVAVPQNSFSGTYTSTLTISVVSGP
;
A
#
# COMPACT_ATOMS: atom_id res chain seq x y z
N MET A 1 -13.05 29.84 -45.15
CA MET A 1 -12.67 29.73 -43.73
C MET A 1 -12.13 28.32 -43.50
N MET A 2 -10.82 28.11 -43.66
CA MET A 2 -10.19 26.81 -43.44
C MET A 2 -10.24 26.50 -41.94
N ARG A 3 -11.00 25.47 -41.53
CA ARG A 3 -10.95 24.91 -40.17
C ARG A 3 -9.52 24.44 -39.92
N ARG A 4 -8.76 25.14 -39.06
CA ARG A 4 -7.41 24.70 -38.70
C ARG A 4 -7.56 23.56 -37.70
N LEU A 5 -7.37 22.32 -38.16
CA LEU A 5 -7.54 21.15 -37.32
C LEU A 5 -6.59 21.16 -36.10
N ARG A 6 -7.12 20.57 -35.03
CA ARG A 6 -6.63 20.47 -33.64
C ARG A 6 -5.12 20.26 -33.46
N GLN A 7 -4.56 20.82 -32.40
CA GLN A 7 -3.25 20.36 -31.88
C GLN A 7 -3.46 19.19 -30.93
N ALA A 8 -2.67 18.14 -31.09
CA ALA A 8 -2.55 17.05 -30.14
C ALA A 8 -1.12 17.09 -29.59
N ALA A 9 -0.92 16.74 -28.32
CA ALA A 9 0.42 16.59 -27.79
C ALA A 9 0.55 15.25 -27.07
N ALA A 10 1.65 14.57 -27.37
CA ALA A 10 2.02 13.31 -26.75
C ALA A 10 3.26 13.54 -25.87
N LEU A 11 3.17 13.18 -24.60
CA LEU A 11 4.29 13.27 -23.68
C LEU A 11 4.89 11.89 -23.45
N THR A 12 6.21 11.82 -23.35
CA THR A 12 6.88 10.64 -22.78
C THR A 12 7.36 11.03 -21.39
N ILE A 13 7.05 10.23 -20.36
CA ILE A 13 7.58 10.46 -19.02
C ILE A 13 8.73 9.50 -18.77
N LEU A 14 9.86 10.02 -18.27
CA LEU A 14 10.96 9.25 -17.73
C LEU A 14 11.03 9.46 -16.22
N ALA A 15 10.91 8.38 -15.45
CA ALA A 15 11.08 8.39 -14.00
C ALA A 15 12.46 7.80 -13.64
N ALA A 16 13.18 8.48 -12.75
CA ALA A 16 14.47 8.02 -12.24
C ALA A 16 14.44 7.92 -10.70
N ALA A 17 15.01 6.84 -10.16
CA ALA A 17 15.09 6.55 -8.74
C ALA A 17 16.54 6.56 -8.25
N LEU A 18 16.74 6.96 -6.99
CA LEU A 18 18.02 6.79 -6.29
C LEU A 18 17.97 5.49 -5.47
N LEU A 19 18.77 4.50 -5.87
CA LEU A 19 18.94 3.27 -5.10
C LEU A 19 19.94 3.54 -3.97
N LEU A 20 19.47 3.51 -2.72
CA LEU A 20 20.36 3.45 -1.56
C LEU A 20 20.77 1.99 -1.32
N PRO A 21 21.98 1.73 -0.81
CA PRO A 21 22.41 0.36 -0.52
C PRO A 21 21.46 -0.28 0.51
N ALA A 22 20.92 -1.44 0.15
CA ALA A 22 20.14 -2.27 1.05
C ALA A 22 21.02 -2.74 2.23
N SER A 23 20.54 -2.57 3.46
CA SER A 23 21.11 -3.26 4.61
C SER A 23 20.78 -4.75 4.51
N SER A 24 21.78 -5.62 4.68
CA SER A 24 21.67 -7.08 4.52
C SER A 24 20.90 -7.77 5.66
N GLN A 25 19.66 -7.37 5.91
CA GLN A 25 18.73 -8.18 6.69
C GLN A 25 18.27 -9.36 5.83
N GLY A 26 18.32 -10.57 6.40
CA GLY A 26 17.91 -11.79 5.71
C GLY A 26 16.41 -11.80 5.44
N ALA A 27 15.98 -12.65 4.50
CA ALA A 27 14.58 -12.83 4.12
C ALA A 27 13.66 -13.00 5.33
N ILE A 28 12.38 -12.59 5.18
CA ILE A 28 11.39 -12.76 6.24
C ILE A 28 11.34 -14.24 6.67
N SER A 29 11.41 -14.46 7.98
CA SER A 29 11.36 -15.79 8.57
C SER A 29 10.32 -15.86 9.68
N PHE A 30 9.59 -16.97 9.72
CA PHE A 30 8.71 -17.30 10.83
C PHE A 30 9.54 -17.62 12.08
N VAL A 31 9.15 -17.04 13.22
CA VAL A 31 9.76 -17.30 14.52
C VAL A 31 8.90 -18.28 15.31
N ALA A 32 7.67 -17.92 15.61
CA ALA A 32 6.71 -18.73 16.35
C ALA A 32 5.27 -18.23 16.15
N ALA A 33 4.29 -19.06 16.53
CA ALA A 33 2.90 -18.64 16.63
C ALA A 33 2.26 -19.15 17.93
N THR A 34 1.23 -18.44 18.37
CA THR A 34 0.40 -18.82 19.51
C THR A 34 -1.06 -18.53 19.17
N SER A 35 -1.99 -19.28 19.76
CA SER A 35 -3.41 -19.08 19.51
C SER A 35 -4.24 -19.30 20.77
N ALA A 36 -5.43 -18.69 20.81
CA ALA A 36 -6.37 -18.85 21.90
C ALA A 36 -7.81 -18.87 21.38
N GLY A 37 -8.66 -19.60 22.10
CA GLY A 37 -10.09 -19.67 21.86
C GLY A 37 -10.82 -19.59 23.20
N ARG A 38 -11.95 -18.87 23.23
CA ARG A 38 -12.76 -18.76 24.44
C ARG A 38 -13.62 -19.99 24.64
N THR A 39 -13.65 -20.48 25.89
CA THR A 39 -14.56 -21.55 26.31
C THR A 39 -15.92 -21.03 26.79
N ARG A 40 -15.98 -19.74 27.15
CA ARG A 40 -17.20 -19.03 27.55
C ARG A 40 -17.13 -17.60 27.04
N ALA A 41 -18.29 -17.00 26.79
CA ALA A 41 -18.39 -15.63 26.33
C ALA A 41 -17.76 -14.65 27.34
N SER A 42 -16.85 -13.80 26.86
CA SER A 42 -16.05 -12.87 27.67
C SER A 42 -15.91 -11.52 26.95
N THR A 43 -15.45 -10.50 27.66
CA THR A 43 -15.19 -9.17 27.11
C THR A 43 -13.77 -9.01 26.56
N THR A 44 -12.91 -10.01 26.71
CA THR A 44 -11.54 -10.00 26.19
C THR A 44 -11.18 -11.33 25.54
N LEU A 45 -10.10 -11.38 24.76
CA LEU A 45 -9.37 -12.59 24.38
C LEU A 45 -7.89 -12.35 24.71
N ALA A 46 -7.32 -13.19 25.58
CA ALA A 46 -5.90 -13.14 25.90
C ALA A 46 -5.15 -14.16 25.04
N ILE A 47 -4.12 -13.72 24.33
CA ILE A 47 -3.24 -14.58 23.55
C ILE A 47 -1.84 -14.40 24.12
N THR A 48 -1.15 -15.49 24.44
CA THR A 48 0.23 -15.45 24.94
C THR A 48 1.13 -14.85 23.87
N LYS A 49 2.18 -14.14 24.23
CA LYS A 49 3.20 -13.72 23.26
C LYS A 49 3.90 -14.97 22.69
N PRO A 50 4.14 -15.08 21.37
CA PRO A 50 4.96 -16.15 20.81
C PRO A 50 6.34 -16.23 21.49
N THR A 51 6.86 -17.45 21.63
CA THR A 51 8.21 -17.66 22.17
C THR A 51 9.26 -17.19 21.17
N GLY A 52 10.36 -16.59 21.65
CA GLY A 52 11.46 -16.17 20.78
C GLY A 52 11.28 -14.82 20.09
N VAL A 53 10.20 -14.09 20.40
CA VAL A 53 10.01 -12.69 19.99
C VAL A 53 11.19 -11.86 20.51
N ALA A 54 11.89 -11.22 19.58
CA ALA A 54 12.98 -10.30 19.80
C ALA A 54 12.59 -8.87 19.38
N GLU A 55 13.36 -7.89 19.84
CA GLU A 55 13.17 -6.50 19.40
C GLU A 55 13.30 -6.39 17.89
N GLY A 56 12.37 -5.65 17.27
CA GLY A 56 12.32 -5.44 15.82
C GLY A 56 11.59 -6.54 15.04
N ASP A 57 11.18 -7.63 15.67
CA ASP A 57 10.26 -8.59 15.05
C ASP A 57 8.88 -7.95 14.84
N VAL A 58 8.14 -8.40 13.84
CA VAL A 58 6.78 -7.95 13.57
C VAL A 58 5.82 -9.08 13.91
N MET A 59 5.01 -8.84 14.93
CA MET A 59 3.92 -9.73 15.33
C MET A 59 2.64 -9.33 14.58
N ILE A 60 1.97 -10.33 13.98
CA ILE A 60 0.67 -10.20 13.33
C ILE A 60 -0.37 -10.93 14.17
N ALA A 61 -1.35 -10.20 14.70
CA ALA A 61 -2.43 -10.77 15.47
C ALA A 61 -3.73 -10.74 14.67
N THR A 62 -4.39 -11.88 14.50
CA THR A 62 -5.74 -11.92 13.93
C THR A 62 -6.72 -12.42 14.98
N VAL A 63 -7.74 -11.61 15.26
CA VAL A 63 -8.78 -11.91 16.24
C VAL A 63 -10.13 -11.90 15.57
N SER A 64 -10.91 -12.96 15.79
CA SER A 64 -12.27 -13.11 15.29
C SER A 64 -13.24 -13.35 16.43
N ALA A 65 -14.41 -12.72 16.38
CA ALA A 65 -15.43 -12.88 17.39
C ALA A 65 -16.85 -12.78 16.79
N THR A 66 -17.81 -13.50 17.39
CA THR A 66 -19.22 -13.52 16.95
C THR A 66 -19.84 -12.12 16.97
N GLY A 67 -20.68 -11.72 16.03
CA GLY A 67 -21.28 -10.38 16.02
C GLY A 67 -20.39 -9.29 15.42
N SER A 68 -20.90 -8.06 15.42
CA SER A 68 -20.27 -6.88 14.79
C SER A 68 -19.59 -5.91 15.77
N GLY A 69 -19.57 -6.23 17.07
CA GLY A 69 -18.96 -5.38 18.09
C GLY A 69 -17.47 -5.13 17.84
N ALA A 70 -16.99 -3.94 18.21
CA ALA A 70 -15.60 -3.54 17.99
C ALA A 70 -14.60 -4.51 18.64
N LEU A 71 -13.48 -4.73 17.94
CA LEU A 71 -12.31 -5.43 18.45
C LEU A 71 -11.19 -4.40 18.64
N THR A 72 -10.75 -4.22 19.89
CA THR A 72 -9.73 -3.21 20.23
C THR A 72 -8.49 -3.88 20.78
N PRO A 73 -7.30 -3.61 20.24
CA PRO A 73 -6.09 -4.26 20.71
C PRO A 73 -5.53 -3.55 21.95
N PRO A 74 -4.56 -4.16 22.65
CA PRO A 74 -3.72 -3.43 23.62
C PRO A 74 -2.97 -2.27 22.96
N SER A 75 -2.41 -1.37 23.77
CA SER A 75 -1.53 -0.30 23.30
C SER A 75 -0.33 -0.85 22.51
N GLY A 76 0.08 -0.13 21.47
CA GLY A 76 1.23 -0.49 20.63
C GLY A 76 0.92 -1.42 19.45
N TRP A 77 -0.34 -1.82 19.28
CA TRP A 77 -0.84 -2.52 18.10
C TRP A 77 -1.56 -1.57 17.16
N THR A 78 -1.38 -1.77 15.86
CA THR A 78 -2.01 -0.99 14.79
C THR A 78 -2.94 -1.88 13.99
N VAL A 79 -4.14 -1.39 13.65
CA VAL A 79 -5.10 -2.11 12.79
C VAL A 79 -4.54 -2.22 11.36
N VAL A 80 -4.48 -3.45 10.83
CA VAL A 80 -4.12 -3.75 9.43
C VAL A 80 -5.38 -3.86 8.58
N LYS A 81 -6.33 -4.69 9.03
CA LYS A 81 -7.56 -4.95 8.28
C LYS A 81 -8.70 -5.27 9.23
N ASP A 82 -9.83 -4.62 9.03
CA ASP A 82 -11.04 -4.82 9.82
C ASP A 82 -12.18 -5.21 8.88
N THR A 83 -12.74 -6.40 9.08
CA THR A 83 -13.79 -6.95 8.22
C THR A 83 -14.91 -7.49 9.10
N THR A 84 -16.15 -7.20 8.73
CA THR A 84 -17.34 -7.67 9.42
C THR A 84 -18.25 -8.36 8.40
N GLN A 85 -18.74 -9.56 8.74
CA GLN A 85 -19.74 -10.28 7.97
C GLN A 85 -21.08 -10.16 8.70
N GLY A 86 -21.91 -9.22 8.24
CA GLY A 86 -23.22 -8.93 8.82
C GLY A 86 -23.20 -8.83 10.34
N THR A 87 -24.01 -9.65 10.99
CA THR A 87 -24.05 -9.82 12.45
C THR A 87 -23.47 -11.17 12.91
N SER A 88 -22.84 -11.93 12.01
CA SER A 88 -22.36 -13.28 12.30
C SER A 88 -20.99 -13.25 12.96
N ILE A 89 -20.02 -12.56 12.35
CA ILE A 89 -18.63 -12.56 12.79
C ILE A 89 -17.92 -11.27 12.35
N ARG A 90 -16.95 -10.85 13.16
CA ARG A 90 -16.00 -9.77 12.86
C ARG A 90 -14.59 -10.29 13.05
N GLN A 91 -13.70 -9.98 12.11
CA GLN A 91 -12.28 -10.33 12.15
C GLN A 91 -11.46 -9.06 11.99
N VAL A 92 -10.47 -8.88 12.86
CA VAL A 92 -9.49 -7.80 12.75
C VAL A 92 -8.08 -8.38 12.83
N THR A 93 -7.26 -8.04 11.85
CA THR A 93 -5.81 -8.24 11.87
C THR A 93 -5.13 -6.96 12.32
N PHE A 94 -4.18 -7.11 13.23
CA PHE A 94 -3.34 -6.06 13.78
C PHE A 94 -1.87 -6.41 13.56
N TYR A 95 -0.99 -5.41 13.53
CA TYR A 95 0.45 -5.62 13.65
C TYR A 95 1.02 -4.88 14.86
N LYS A 96 2.14 -5.37 15.36
CA LYS A 96 2.98 -4.67 16.33
C LYS A 96 4.44 -4.95 16.02
N VAL A 97 5.25 -3.90 15.98
CA VAL A 97 6.72 -4.03 16.01
C VAL A 97 7.12 -4.27 17.47
N ALA A 98 7.79 -5.39 17.72
CA ALA A 98 8.28 -5.76 19.03
C ALA A 98 9.37 -4.78 19.48
N THR A 99 9.31 -4.37 20.73
CA THR A 99 10.30 -3.54 21.40
C THR A 99 11.18 -4.39 22.31
N ALA A 100 12.20 -3.79 22.93
CA ALA A 100 13.00 -4.47 23.95
C ALA A 100 12.19 -5.00 25.16
N SER A 101 10.97 -4.51 25.39
CA SER A 101 10.10 -4.92 26.50
C SER A 101 8.72 -5.31 26.00
N GLU A 102 8.45 -6.61 25.94
CA GLU A 102 7.15 -7.13 25.50
C GLU A 102 6.45 -7.94 26.57
N ALA A 103 5.15 -7.67 26.74
CA ALA A 103 4.28 -8.36 27.67
C ALA A 103 4.28 -9.89 27.43
N THR A 104 4.00 -10.67 28.47
CA THR A 104 3.89 -12.13 28.35
C THR A 104 2.59 -12.57 27.64
N SER A 105 1.56 -11.71 27.65
CA SER A 105 0.29 -11.92 26.95
C SER A 105 -0.34 -10.59 26.54
N TYR A 106 -1.08 -10.61 25.44
CA TYR A 106 -1.84 -9.48 24.90
C TYR A 106 -3.34 -9.71 25.06
N SER A 107 -4.04 -8.73 25.62
CA SER A 107 -5.49 -8.80 25.88
C SER A 107 -6.29 -7.94 24.89
N PHE A 108 -6.88 -8.57 23.89
CA PHE A 108 -7.76 -7.92 22.92
C PHE A 108 -9.16 -7.76 23.50
N LYS A 109 -9.70 -6.55 23.49
CA LYS A 109 -11.07 -6.26 23.97
C LYS A 109 -12.09 -6.60 22.88
N LEU A 110 -13.18 -7.24 23.29
CA LEU A 110 -14.25 -7.72 22.41
C LEU A 110 -15.48 -6.80 22.40
N GLY A 111 -15.45 -5.71 23.18
CA GLY A 111 -16.54 -4.74 23.36
C GLY A 111 -17.68 -5.25 24.24
N THR A 112 -18.19 -6.45 23.96
CA THR A 112 -19.25 -7.12 24.72
C THR A 112 -18.84 -8.57 25.04
N ARG A 113 -19.68 -9.29 25.80
CA ARG A 113 -19.44 -10.70 26.11
C ARG A 113 -19.69 -11.57 24.88
N ARG A 114 -18.62 -12.08 24.27
CA ARG A 114 -18.65 -12.82 22.99
C ARG A 114 -17.76 -14.05 23.04
N LEU A 115 -18.05 -15.02 22.18
CA LEU A 115 -17.09 -16.08 21.87
C LEU A 115 -16.14 -15.57 20.79
N ALA A 116 -14.87 -15.91 20.94
CA ALA A 116 -13.79 -15.42 20.11
C ALA A 116 -12.66 -16.44 20.02
N SER A 117 -11.93 -16.38 18.92
CA SER A 117 -10.70 -17.12 18.66
C SER A 117 -9.72 -16.22 17.92
N GLY A 118 -8.46 -16.62 17.88
CA GLY A 118 -7.42 -15.88 17.16
C GLY A 118 -6.03 -16.40 17.48
N GLY A 119 -5.04 -15.78 16.85
CA GLY A 119 -3.64 -16.08 17.10
C GLY A 119 -2.73 -14.90 16.82
N ILE A 120 -1.47 -15.06 17.23
CA ILE A 120 -0.36 -14.15 16.97
C ILE A 120 0.73 -14.96 16.27
N ILE A 121 1.17 -14.47 15.11
CA ILE A 121 2.31 -15.00 14.37
C ILE A 121 3.44 -13.99 14.48
N ASP A 122 4.65 -14.45 14.77
CA ASP A 122 5.84 -13.62 14.87
C ASP A 122 6.77 -13.85 13.68
N TYR A 123 7.22 -12.75 13.06
CA TYR A 123 8.12 -12.76 11.91
C TYR A 123 9.33 -11.86 12.15
N ARG A 124 10.49 -12.35 11.74
CA ARG A 124 11.76 -11.60 11.72
C ARG A 124 12.12 -11.18 10.31
N GLY A 125 12.74 -10.01 10.15
CA GLY A 125 13.15 -9.48 8.84
C GLY A 125 12.06 -8.68 8.12
N VAL A 126 10.92 -8.43 8.77
CA VAL A 126 9.88 -7.54 8.25
C VAL A 126 10.30 -6.08 8.42
N ASN A 127 9.96 -5.25 7.44
CA ASN A 127 10.19 -3.80 7.48
C ASN A 127 9.49 -3.17 8.69
N GLN A 128 10.25 -2.60 9.61
CA GLN A 128 9.70 -2.06 10.86
C GLN A 128 9.05 -0.67 10.69
N THR A 129 9.39 0.05 9.62
CA THR A 129 8.86 1.39 9.35
C THR A 129 7.48 1.32 8.70
N VAL A 130 7.34 0.44 7.71
CA VAL A 130 6.12 0.21 6.94
C VAL A 130 5.89 -1.29 6.77
N PRO A 131 5.43 -2.02 7.80
CA PRO A 131 5.41 -3.48 7.77
C PRO A 131 4.48 -4.08 6.71
N ILE A 132 3.44 -3.36 6.32
CA ILE A 132 2.38 -3.87 5.44
C ILE A 132 2.59 -3.36 4.02
N ASP A 133 2.66 -4.28 3.04
CA ASP A 133 2.68 -3.92 1.63
C ASP A 133 1.28 -3.66 1.11
N ALA A 134 0.41 -4.67 1.25
CA ALA A 134 -0.92 -4.66 0.70
C ALA A 134 -1.87 -5.48 1.58
N THR A 135 -3.16 -5.18 1.48
CA THR A 135 -4.21 -5.98 2.13
C THR A 135 -5.39 -6.19 1.21
N ALA A 136 -6.00 -7.36 1.32
CA ALA A 136 -7.29 -7.66 0.70
C ALA A 136 -8.17 -8.45 1.67
N SER A 137 -9.49 -8.38 1.49
CA SER A 137 -10.43 -9.12 2.32
C SER A 137 -11.69 -9.48 1.55
N ALA A 138 -12.25 -10.65 1.83
CA ALA A 138 -13.56 -11.07 1.38
C ALA A 138 -14.34 -11.71 2.54
N SER A 139 -15.64 -11.85 2.35
CA SER A 139 -16.53 -12.53 3.30
C SER A 139 -17.67 -13.22 2.56
N GLY A 140 -18.22 -14.27 3.15
CA GLY A 140 -19.38 -14.99 2.61
C GLY A 140 -20.29 -15.48 3.72
N THR A 141 -21.52 -15.87 3.36
CA THR A 141 -22.52 -16.43 4.30
C THR A 141 -22.41 -17.95 4.44
N SER A 142 -21.71 -18.61 3.52
CA SER A 142 -21.55 -20.07 3.44
C SER A 142 -20.44 -20.41 2.44
N GLY A 143 -20.09 -21.70 2.35
CA GLY A 143 -19.09 -22.25 1.43
C GLY A 143 -17.68 -22.17 1.98
N ASN A 144 -16.72 -22.28 1.06
CA ASN A 144 -15.30 -22.17 1.37
C ASN A 144 -14.89 -20.71 1.52
N ALA A 145 -13.94 -20.44 2.41
CA ALA A 145 -13.41 -19.09 2.57
C ALA A 145 -12.37 -18.82 1.50
N VAL A 146 -12.62 -17.84 0.64
CA VAL A 146 -11.71 -17.45 -0.45
C VAL A 146 -11.01 -16.15 -0.06
N ALA A 147 -9.74 -16.26 0.34
CA ALA A 147 -8.86 -15.14 0.57
C ALA A 147 -8.46 -14.51 -0.77
N PRO A 148 -8.78 -13.22 -1.02
CA PRO A 148 -8.51 -12.61 -2.32
C PRO A 148 -7.02 -12.50 -2.63
N ALA A 149 -6.69 -12.48 -3.92
CA ALA A 149 -5.39 -12.04 -4.40
C ALA A 149 -5.14 -10.56 -4.03
N LEU A 150 -3.88 -10.19 -3.92
CA LEU A 150 -3.41 -8.81 -3.78
C LEU A 150 -2.18 -8.59 -4.65
N THR A 151 -1.75 -7.34 -4.84
CA THR A 151 -0.53 -6.99 -5.56
C THR A 151 0.53 -6.48 -4.60
N THR A 152 1.67 -7.17 -4.54
CA THR A 152 2.88 -6.74 -3.82
C THR A 152 3.66 -5.75 -4.69
N SER A 153 4.28 -4.75 -4.06
CA SER A 153 5.03 -3.69 -4.74
C SER A 153 6.53 -3.92 -4.75
N LEU A 154 7.04 -4.79 -3.87
CA LEU A 154 8.44 -5.21 -3.81
C LEU A 154 8.53 -6.75 -3.78
N PRO A 155 9.68 -7.34 -4.17
CA PRO A 155 9.89 -8.77 -4.09
C PRO A 155 10.09 -9.24 -2.63
N ALA A 156 10.19 -10.56 -2.46
CA ALA A 156 10.50 -11.24 -1.19
C ALA A 156 9.51 -10.99 -0.03
N ASP A 157 8.30 -10.54 -0.32
CA ASP A 157 7.24 -10.38 0.68
C ASP A 157 6.79 -11.74 1.26
N GLN A 158 6.38 -11.71 2.53
CA GLN A 158 5.69 -12.84 3.18
C GLN A 158 4.18 -12.54 3.20
N VAL A 159 3.37 -13.46 2.69
CA VAL A 159 1.91 -13.27 2.63
C VAL A 159 1.23 -14.14 3.68
N VAL A 160 0.51 -13.50 4.59
CA VAL A 160 -0.34 -14.14 5.61
C VAL A 160 -1.77 -14.21 5.08
N VAL A 161 -2.35 -15.40 5.11
CA VAL A 161 -3.77 -15.63 4.87
C VAL A 161 -4.41 -15.97 6.19
N ALA A 162 -5.37 -15.16 6.63
CA ALA A 162 -6.09 -15.38 7.87
C ALA A 162 -7.58 -15.49 7.61
N VAL A 163 -8.18 -16.62 7.97
CA VAL A 163 -9.59 -16.89 7.78
C VAL A 163 -10.29 -17.10 9.12
N SER A 164 -11.60 -16.82 9.14
CA SER A 164 -12.45 -17.25 10.23
C SER A 164 -13.83 -17.68 9.78
N PHE A 165 -14.43 -18.56 10.57
CA PHE A 165 -15.77 -19.07 10.40
C PHE A 165 -16.61 -18.78 11.64
N ALA A 166 -17.89 -18.47 11.45
CA ALA A 166 -18.87 -18.22 12.52
C ALA A 166 -19.43 -19.53 13.13
N THR A 167 -18.56 -20.53 13.29
CA THR A 167 -18.84 -21.83 13.91
C THR A 167 -17.52 -22.42 14.38
N ALA A 168 -17.55 -23.35 15.34
CA ALA A 168 -16.40 -24.20 15.61
C ALA A 168 -16.36 -25.34 14.56
N THR A 169 -15.29 -25.42 13.78
CA THR A 169 -15.05 -26.41 12.73
C THR A 169 -13.55 -26.74 12.66
N THR A 170 -13.22 -27.85 11.99
CA THR A 170 -11.87 -28.08 11.47
C THR A 170 -11.75 -27.39 10.11
N VAL A 171 -10.57 -26.82 9.81
CA VAL A 171 -10.28 -26.21 8.51
C VAL A 171 -9.13 -26.98 7.87
N THR A 172 -9.30 -27.37 6.61
CA THR A 172 -8.18 -27.88 5.81
C THR A 172 -7.41 -26.68 5.24
N PRO A 173 -6.10 -26.54 5.54
CA PRO A 173 -5.30 -25.41 5.09
C PRO A 173 -5.21 -25.28 3.56
N ASN A 174 -4.89 -24.08 3.12
CA ASN A 174 -4.83 -23.73 1.71
C ASN A 174 -3.66 -24.43 1.01
N THR A 175 -3.87 -24.98 -0.18
CA THR A 175 -2.77 -25.57 -0.96
C THR A 175 -1.68 -24.54 -1.26
N GLY A 176 -0.42 -24.96 -1.10
CA GLY A 176 0.74 -24.10 -1.27
C GLY A 176 0.85 -22.99 -0.21
N THR A 177 0.41 -23.26 1.02
CA THR A 177 0.65 -22.44 2.21
C THR A 177 1.16 -23.31 3.36
N THR A 178 1.78 -22.70 4.36
CA THR A 178 2.18 -23.35 5.61
C THR A 178 1.29 -22.83 6.73
N GLU A 179 0.53 -23.73 7.36
CA GLU A 179 -0.32 -23.38 8.51
C GLU A 179 0.53 -22.94 9.71
N ARG A 180 0.11 -21.85 10.36
CA ARG A 180 0.74 -21.31 11.58
C ARG A 180 -0.10 -21.53 12.81
N TYR A 181 -1.42 -21.47 12.68
CA TYR A 181 -2.35 -21.94 13.70
C TYR A 181 -3.73 -22.23 13.12
N ASP A 182 -4.44 -23.17 13.73
CA ASP A 182 -5.90 -23.32 13.66
C ASP A 182 -6.43 -23.36 15.10
N LYS A 183 -7.39 -22.49 15.40
CA LYS A 183 -7.99 -22.42 16.72
C LYS A 183 -9.47 -22.07 16.68
N SER A 184 -10.26 -22.96 17.28
CA SER A 184 -11.67 -22.71 17.56
C SER A 184 -11.90 -22.17 18.98
N SER A 185 -12.94 -21.34 19.13
CA SER A 185 -13.65 -21.23 20.42
C SER A 185 -14.42 -22.52 20.68
N THR A 186 -15.04 -22.65 21.85
CA THR A 186 -15.77 -23.89 22.19
C THR A 186 -16.89 -24.23 21.19
N SER A 187 -17.51 -23.25 20.52
CA SER A 187 -18.64 -23.55 19.63
C SER A 187 -18.96 -22.57 18.51
N ALA A 188 -18.41 -21.34 18.49
CA ALA A 188 -18.99 -20.27 17.67
C ALA A 188 -18.02 -19.56 16.73
N THR A 189 -16.73 -19.86 16.83
CA THR A 189 -15.71 -19.27 15.96
C THR A 189 -14.61 -20.28 15.72
N THR A 190 -14.06 -20.26 14.51
CA THR A 190 -12.77 -20.86 14.14
C THR A 190 -11.92 -19.78 13.50
N SER A 191 -10.65 -19.73 13.86
CA SER A 191 -9.66 -18.83 13.27
C SER A 191 -8.46 -19.67 12.82
N GLU A 192 -8.12 -19.56 11.56
CA GLU A 192 -6.95 -20.19 10.96
C GLU A 192 -6.07 -19.12 10.33
N ALA A 193 -4.76 -19.31 10.38
CA ALA A 193 -3.85 -18.53 9.58
C ALA A 193 -2.70 -19.38 9.08
N ALA A 194 -2.41 -19.20 7.80
CA ALA A 194 -1.30 -19.81 7.08
C ALA A 194 -0.53 -18.73 6.32
N ASP A 195 0.64 -19.08 5.82
CA ASP A 195 1.44 -18.16 5.04
C ASP A 195 2.15 -18.79 3.84
N PHE A 196 2.61 -17.94 2.93
CA PHE A 196 3.45 -18.33 1.80
C PHE A 196 4.35 -17.16 1.37
N ALA A 197 5.50 -17.48 0.79
CA ALA A 197 6.41 -16.47 0.25
C ALA A 197 5.93 -15.97 -1.12
N GLN A 198 6.04 -14.67 -1.36
CA GLN A 198 5.85 -14.01 -2.65
C GLN A 198 7.22 -13.50 -3.13
N PRO A 199 8.00 -14.34 -3.84
CA PRO A 199 9.40 -14.02 -4.15
C PRO A 199 9.55 -12.86 -5.12
N THR A 200 8.55 -12.59 -5.96
CA THR A 200 8.55 -11.53 -6.97
C THR A 200 7.41 -10.55 -6.73
N ALA A 201 7.67 -9.26 -6.92
CA ALA A 201 6.63 -8.23 -6.92
C ALA A 201 5.54 -8.58 -7.95
N GLY A 202 4.28 -8.30 -7.61
CA GLY A 202 3.15 -8.56 -8.48
C GLY A 202 1.97 -9.22 -7.77
N THR A 203 1.00 -9.65 -8.57
CA THR A 203 -0.25 -10.23 -8.08
C THR A 203 -0.05 -11.64 -7.53
N THR A 204 -0.53 -11.87 -6.31
CA THR A 204 -0.55 -13.18 -5.66
C THR A 204 -1.71 -14.03 -6.19
N THR A 205 -1.70 -15.33 -5.88
CA THR A 205 -2.85 -16.19 -6.15
C THR A 205 -3.83 -16.14 -4.97
N ALA A 206 -5.13 -16.10 -5.25
CA ALA A 206 -6.16 -16.29 -4.24
C ALA A 206 -6.00 -17.66 -3.55
N LYS A 207 -6.32 -17.73 -2.26
CA LYS A 207 -6.17 -18.95 -1.46
C LYS A 207 -7.52 -19.35 -0.85
N THR A 208 -7.83 -20.64 -0.88
CA THR A 208 -9.14 -21.16 -0.48
C THR A 208 -9.03 -22.11 0.70
N ALA A 209 -9.63 -21.75 1.83
CA ALA A 209 -9.71 -22.57 3.03
C ALA A 209 -11.01 -23.35 3.04
N VAL A 210 -10.93 -24.65 3.36
CA VAL A 210 -12.07 -25.57 3.26
C VAL A 210 -12.49 -25.99 4.67
N PRO A 211 -13.60 -25.45 5.21
CA PRO A 211 -14.12 -25.89 6.49
C PRO A 211 -14.86 -27.23 6.35
N LEU A 212 -14.87 -28.05 7.41
CA LEU A 212 -15.77 -29.20 7.48
C LEU A 212 -17.26 -28.76 7.50
N ILE A 213 -17.56 -27.63 8.15
CA ILE A 213 -18.90 -27.04 8.19
C ILE A 213 -18.98 -25.87 7.19
N THR A 214 -19.68 -26.07 6.08
CA THR A 214 -19.80 -25.10 4.98
C THR A 214 -21.03 -24.20 5.06
N THR A 215 -21.88 -24.34 6.07
CA THR A 215 -23.10 -23.52 6.23
C THR A 215 -22.86 -22.24 7.03
N ALA A 216 -21.66 -22.05 7.59
CA ALA A 216 -21.33 -20.91 8.41
C ALA A 216 -20.80 -19.74 7.57
N ALA A 217 -21.09 -18.52 8.05
CA ALA A 217 -20.46 -17.32 7.52
C ALA A 217 -18.95 -17.34 7.75
N TRP A 218 -18.21 -16.69 6.85
CA TRP A 218 -16.76 -16.64 6.90
C TRP A 218 -16.21 -15.27 6.52
N ILE A 219 -14.99 -15.00 6.98
CA ILE A 219 -14.16 -13.86 6.57
C ILE A 219 -12.78 -14.42 6.18
N ALA A 220 -12.20 -13.89 5.12
CA ALA A 220 -10.83 -14.18 4.71
C ALA A 220 -10.08 -12.88 4.45
N GLN A 221 -8.88 -12.75 5.00
CA GLN A 221 -7.98 -11.62 4.83
C GLN A 221 -6.64 -12.11 4.30
N THR A 222 -6.10 -11.37 3.32
CA THR A 222 -4.76 -11.58 2.77
C THR A 222 -3.92 -10.35 3.10
N ILE A 223 -2.77 -10.55 3.76
CA ILE A 223 -1.88 -9.48 4.24
C ILE A 223 -0.48 -9.77 3.73
N ALA A 224 0.11 -8.86 2.95
CA ALA A 224 1.50 -8.94 2.54
C ALA A 224 2.39 -8.13 3.50
N LEU A 225 3.46 -8.75 3.98
CA LEU A 225 4.47 -8.15 4.84
C LEU A 225 5.71 -7.80 4.01
N ARG A 226 6.18 -6.56 4.14
CA ARG A 226 7.36 -6.05 3.42
C ARG A 226 8.64 -6.62 3.99
N GLU A 227 9.50 -7.13 3.13
CA GLU A 227 10.87 -7.53 3.52
C GLU A 227 11.74 -6.30 3.77
N ALA A 228 12.52 -6.30 4.86
CA ALA A 228 13.31 -5.15 5.28
C ALA A 228 14.52 -4.89 4.36
N GLY A 229 15.12 -5.93 3.78
CA GLY A 229 16.21 -5.87 2.81
C GLY A 229 15.82 -5.30 1.43
N GLN A 230 14.52 -5.19 1.10
CA GLN A 230 14.04 -4.50 -0.11
C GLN A 230 13.75 -3.00 0.10
N ALA A 231 14.11 -2.46 1.26
CA ALA A 231 13.88 -1.05 1.60
C ALA A 231 14.47 -0.09 0.55
N SER A 232 13.63 0.77 -0.03
CA SER A 232 14.03 1.69 -1.10
C SER A 232 13.19 2.98 -1.12
N LEU A 233 13.68 3.98 -1.86
CA LEU A 233 12.92 5.17 -2.24
C LEU A 233 12.83 5.19 -3.76
N ALA A 234 11.63 5.03 -4.30
CA ALA A 234 11.41 4.89 -5.73
C ALA A 234 10.21 5.69 -6.22
N VAL A 235 10.29 6.13 -7.46
CA VAL A 235 9.17 6.72 -8.20
C VAL A 235 9.10 6.07 -9.58
N ALA A 236 7.89 5.75 -10.02
CA ALA A 236 7.61 5.19 -11.33
C ALA A 236 6.37 5.87 -11.92
N THR A 237 6.23 5.85 -13.24
CA THR A 237 5.07 6.41 -13.95
C THR A 237 4.12 5.29 -14.36
N SER A 238 2.82 5.53 -14.26
CA SER A 238 1.81 4.52 -14.64
C SER A 238 1.18 4.75 -16.01
N ALA A 239 1.30 5.94 -16.59
CA ALA A 239 0.79 6.25 -17.93
C ALA A 239 1.54 7.43 -18.58
N ALA A 240 1.57 7.44 -19.92
CA ALA A 240 2.00 8.58 -20.71
C ALA A 240 0.84 9.59 -20.86
N PRO A 241 0.99 10.85 -20.43
CA PRO A 241 -0.07 11.83 -20.50
C PRO A 241 -0.20 12.42 -21.90
N THR A 242 -1.40 12.84 -22.22
CA THR A 242 -1.72 13.52 -23.47
C THR A 242 -2.71 14.65 -23.20
N PHE A 243 -2.70 15.66 -24.07
CA PHE A 243 -3.72 16.70 -24.10
C PHE A 243 -4.00 17.12 -25.54
N SER A 244 -5.08 17.89 -25.74
CA SER A 244 -5.40 18.51 -27.02
C SER A 244 -5.89 19.94 -26.83
N ALA A 245 -5.66 20.77 -27.84
CA ALA A 245 -6.10 22.17 -27.86
C ALA A 245 -6.79 22.50 -29.19
N ASN A 246 -7.79 23.38 -29.14
CA ASN A 246 -8.47 23.89 -30.32
C ASN A 246 -8.02 25.32 -30.64
N LEU A 247 -7.22 25.48 -31.71
CA LEU A 247 -6.70 26.78 -32.14
C LEU A 247 -7.77 27.70 -32.73
N ASP A 248 -8.96 27.18 -33.03
CA ASP A 248 -10.10 27.99 -33.47
C ASP A 248 -10.80 28.68 -32.28
N SER A 249 -10.42 28.37 -31.04
CA SER A 249 -11.08 28.85 -29.80
C SER A 249 -10.31 29.95 -29.06
N GLY A 250 -9.30 30.56 -29.69
CA GLY A 250 -8.41 31.52 -29.04
C GLY A 250 -7.21 30.86 -28.37
N ASP A 251 -6.54 31.58 -27.47
CA ASP A 251 -5.52 31.01 -26.59
C ASP A 251 -6.16 29.95 -25.68
N GLN A 252 -5.47 28.83 -25.46
CA GLN A 252 -5.99 27.71 -24.69
C GLN A 252 -5.03 27.32 -23.57
N GLU A 253 -5.58 26.82 -22.47
CA GLU A 253 -4.84 26.25 -21.35
C GLU A 253 -5.33 24.85 -20.99
N PRO A 254 -5.18 23.85 -21.89
CA PRO A 254 -5.55 22.47 -21.59
C PRO A 254 -4.77 21.92 -20.39
N THR A 255 -5.39 20.97 -19.70
CA THR A 255 -4.80 20.26 -18.56
C THR A 255 -4.61 18.78 -18.84
N TYR A 256 -3.53 18.21 -18.30
CA TYR A 256 -3.36 16.76 -18.19
C TYR A 256 -2.93 16.38 -16.77
N THR A 257 -3.00 15.08 -16.46
CA THR A 257 -2.48 14.52 -15.20
C THR A 257 -1.34 13.55 -15.48
N ALA A 258 -0.35 13.52 -14.59
CA ALA A 258 0.80 12.63 -14.70
C ALA A 258 0.87 11.67 -13.50
N PRO A 259 0.08 10.59 -13.46
CA PRO A 259 0.05 9.70 -12.29
C PRO A 259 1.39 8.99 -12.07
N LEU A 260 1.89 9.10 -10.85
CA LEU A 260 3.14 8.51 -10.38
C LEU A 260 2.85 7.53 -9.26
N THR A 261 3.54 6.40 -9.26
CA THR A 261 3.65 5.50 -8.11
C THR A 261 4.92 5.84 -7.36
N LEU A 262 4.79 6.26 -6.10
CA LEU A 262 5.91 6.56 -5.21
C LEU A 262 5.95 5.55 -4.07
N ASN A 263 7.11 4.98 -3.80
CA ASN A 263 7.30 4.02 -2.72
C ASN A 263 8.48 4.44 -1.83
N ASP A 264 8.23 4.78 -0.57
CA ASP A 264 9.27 5.00 0.43
C ASP A 264 9.17 3.93 1.54
N THR A 265 10.00 2.90 1.41
CA THR A 265 10.08 1.78 2.37
C THR A 265 11.37 1.81 3.17
N ARG A 266 12.07 2.95 3.21
CA ARG A 266 13.38 3.04 3.87
C ARG A 266 13.30 2.72 5.37
N THR A 267 14.35 2.09 5.87
CA THR A 267 14.51 1.70 7.27
C THR A 267 15.70 2.44 7.91
N GLY A 268 15.89 2.25 9.23
CA GLY A 268 17.02 2.82 9.97
C GLY A 268 17.10 4.35 9.91
N GLY A 269 18.32 4.90 9.84
CA GLY A 269 18.55 6.35 9.81
C GLY A 269 17.91 7.08 8.62
N SER A 270 17.58 6.37 7.54
CA SER A 270 16.96 6.94 6.34
C SER A 270 15.43 7.02 6.41
N ALA A 271 14.80 6.24 7.30
CA ALA A 271 13.34 6.13 7.42
C ALA A 271 12.63 7.44 7.81
N GLY A 272 13.36 8.40 8.36
CA GLY A 272 12.82 9.67 8.86
C GLY A 272 13.13 10.88 7.99
N LEU A 273 13.90 10.73 6.92
CA LEU A 273 14.46 11.88 6.20
C LEU A 273 13.44 12.65 5.35
N GLY A 274 12.29 12.05 5.02
CA GLY A 274 11.39 12.58 4.00
C GLY A 274 12.01 12.52 2.61
N TRP A 275 11.36 13.17 1.64
CA TRP A 275 11.77 13.16 0.24
C TRP A 275 11.15 14.33 -0.52
N ASN A 276 11.70 14.64 -1.69
CA ASN A 276 11.08 15.58 -2.63
C ASN A 276 11.06 15.01 -4.04
N LEU A 277 10.03 15.41 -4.79
CA LEU A 277 9.90 15.16 -6.21
C LEU A 277 10.34 16.39 -6.98
N THR A 278 11.23 16.20 -7.95
CA THR A 278 11.69 17.25 -8.85
C THR A 278 11.19 17.01 -10.27
N VAL A 279 10.94 18.09 -11.02
CA VAL A 279 10.46 18.06 -12.40
C VAL A 279 11.29 18.95 -13.32
N THR A 280 11.50 18.48 -14.54
CA THR A 280 12.02 19.23 -15.68
C THR A 280 11.46 18.62 -16.97
N SER A 281 11.52 19.32 -18.09
CA SER A 281 11.08 18.77 -19.37
C SER A 281 11.92 19.25 -20.56
N THR A 282 11.79 18.55 -21.68
CA THR A 282 12.18 19.14 -22.96
C THR A 282 11.08 20.09 -23.44
N GLN A 283 11.46 21.10 -24.22
CA GLN A 283 10.48 21.97 -24.87
C GLN A 283 9.57 21.13 -25.79
N PHE A 284 8.29 21.50 -25.86
CA PHE A 284 7.38 20.90 -26.83
C PHE A 284 7.84 21.21 -28.24
N THR A 285 8.03 20.18 -29.06
CA THR A 285 8.45 20.34 -30.46
C THR A 285 7.57 19.57 -31.43
N ASN A 286 7.38 20.13 -32.61
CA ASN A 286 6.82 19.50 -33.80
C ASN A 286 7.72 19.86 -34.99
N GLY A 287 8.74 19.04 -35.24
CA GLY A 287 9.84 19.41 -36.13
C GLY A 287 10.56 20.67 -35.64
N THR A 288 10.59 21.73 -36.44
CA THR A 288 11.21 23.02 -36.07
C THR A 288 10.27 23.96 -35.32
N LYS A 289 9.01 23.57 -35.10
CA LYS A 289 8.01 24.38 -34.39
C LYS A 289 8.02 24.04 -32.91
N THR A 290 7.87 25.05 -32.06
CA THR A 290 7.92 24.88 -30.61
C THR A 290 6.79 25.60 -29.90
N LEU A 291 6.45 25.15 -28.69
CA LEU A 291 5.73 25.98 -27.71
C LEU A 291 6.75 26.69 -26.81
N SER A 292 6.29 27.70 -26.06
CA SER A 292 7.13 28.40 -25.09
C SER A 292 7.83 27.44 -24.12
N SER A 293 9.07 27.74 -23.74
CA SER A 293 9.76 27.05 -22.63
C SER A 293 9.06 27.23 -21.28
N GLU A 294 8.15 28.20 -21.18
CA GLU A 294 7.34 28.47 -19.99
C GLU A 294 5.90 27.95 -20.13
N ALA A 295 5.60 27.17 -21.17
CA ALA A 295 4.24 26.74 -21.48
C ALA A 295 3.59 25.93 -20.37
N SER A 296 4.36 25.18 -19.57
CA SER A 296 3.82 24.22 -18.60
C SER A 296 3.91 24.73 -17.15
N LYS A 297 2.80 24.59 -16.41
CA LYS A 297 2.72 24.89 -14.98
C LYS A 297 1.98 23.76 -14.25
N ILE A 298 2.54 23.28 -13.14
CA ILE A 298 1.85 22.39 -12.21
C ILE A 298 0.94 23.26 -11.34
N THR A 299 -0.36 23.00 -11.38
CA THR A 299 -1.38 23.80 -10.67
C THR A 299 -1.85 23.14 -9.38
N ALA A 300 -1.75 21.81 -9.29
CA ALA A 300 -2.05 21.04 -8.10
C ALA A 300 -1.34 19.68 -8.15
N VAL A 301 -1.18 19.05 -6.99
CA VAL A 301 -0.73 17.65 -6.87
C VAL A 301 -1.65 16.93 -5.89
N ALA A 302 -2.37 15.94 -6.38
CA ALA A 302 -3.17 15.05 -5.54
C ALA A 302 -2.32 13.87 -5.06
N LYS A 303 -2.73 13.26 -3.95
CA LYS A 303 -2.08 12.07 -3.37
C LYS A 303 -3.11 11.10 -2.81
N ALA A 304 -2.79 9.82 -2.86
CA ALA A 304 -3.57 8.77 -2.22
C ALA A 304 -2.68 7.59 -1.81
N CYS A 305 -2.89 7.08 -0.61
CA CYS A 305 -2.38 5.78 -0.18
C CYS A 305 -2.77 4.66 -1.16
N ALA A 306 -1.82 3.81 -1.54
CA ALA A 306 -2.05 2.73 -2.50
C ALA A 306 -2.13 1.34 -1.85
N ASN A 307 -2.65 0.36 -2.61
CA ASN A 307 -2.68 -1.09 -2.31
C ASN A 307 -3.38 -1.53 -1.00
N GLY A 308 -4.17 -0.66 -0.37
CA GLY A 308 -4.83 -0.98 0.90
C GLY A 308 -3.85 -1.30 2.02
N GLY A 309 -2.56 -1.00 1.84
CA GLY A 309 -1.53 -1.04 2.86
C GLY A 309 -1.62 0.17 3.78
N LEU A 310 -0.78 0.18 4.81
CA LEU A 310 -0.70 1.30 5.72
C LEU A 310 0.41 2.24 5.30
N CYS A 311 0.08 3.50 5.09
CA CYS A 311 1.01 4.54 4.70
C CYS A 311 0.92 5.73 5.65
N THR A 312 1.99 6.53 5.71
CA THR A 312 2.01 7.81 6.42
C THR A 312 1.97 8.93 5.39
N GLU A 313 0.83 9.61 5.26
CA GLU A 313 0.60 10.64 4.23
C GLU A 313 1.72 11.71 4.21
N PRO A 314 2.24 12.10 3.03
CA PRO A 314 3.24 13.15 2.92
C PRO A 314 2.67 14.53 3.25
N THR A 315 3.40 15.27 4.08
CA THR A 315 3.13 16.69 4.36
C THR A 315 3.93 17.54 3.38
N ASN A 316 3.21 18.18 2.46
CA ASN A 316 3.78 18.99 1.37
C ASN A 316 3.81 20.48 1.73
N SER A 317 4.90 21.15 1.39
CA SER A 317 5.10 22.59 1.60
C SER A 317 5.25 23.38 0.29
N ILE A 318 5.12 22.73 -0.86
CA ILE A 318 5.22 23.40 -2.16
C ILE A 318 3.96 24.26 -2.42
N THR A 319 4.17 25.52 -2.80
CA THR A 319 3.11 26.45 -3.21
C THR A 319 2.92 26.38 -4.73
N TYR A 320 1.65 26.28 -5.16
CA TYR A 320 1.28 26.23 -6.58
C TYR A 320 0.77 27.59 -7.08
N PRO A 321 0.96 27.94 -8.36
CA PRO A 321 1.54 27.10 -9.41
C PRO A 321 3.07 27.02 -9.40
N VAL A 322 3.61 25.88 -9.81
CA VAL A 322 5.06 25.68 -10.04
C VAL A 322 5.31 25.62 -11.55
N ALA A 323 6.20 26.46 -12.08
CA ALA A 323 6.60 26.38 -13.47
C ALA A 323 7.36 25.07 -13.74
N VAL A 324 7.10 24.41 -14.87
CA VAL A 324 7.88 23.25 -15.32
C VAL A 324 8.98 23.76 -16.26
N PRO A 325 10.27 23.73 -15.85
CA PRO A 325 11.36 24.21 -16.69
C PRO A 325 11.45 23.38 -17.96
N ALA A 326 11.53 24.02 -19.12
CA ALA A 326 11.67 23.35 -20.41
C ALA A 326 12.78 23.95 -21.28
N GLY A 327 13.48 23.12 -22.03
CA GLY A 327 14.55 23.53 -22.94
C GLY A 327 14.84 22.51 -24.05
N ALA A 328 15.78 22.81 -24.95
CA ALA A 328 16.18 21.87 -26.00
C ALA A 328 16.71 20.54 -25.41
N GLY A 329 17.37 20.62 -24.25
CA GLY A 329 17.51 19.54 -23.28
C GLY A 329 16.83 19.92 -21.96
N PRO A 330 16.56 18.97 -21.06
CA PRO A 330 15.92 19.24 -19.78
C PRO A 330 16.77 20.21 -18.94
N PRO A 331 16.23 21.40 -18.57
CA PRO A 331 16.93 22.33 -17.69
C PRO A 331 17.07 21.79 -16.25
N THR A 332 17.64 22.61 -15.36
CA THR A 332 17.69 22.29 -13.92
C THR A 332 16.29 22.06 -13.39
N ALA A 333 16.09 20.92 -12.73
CA ALA A 333 14.79 20.52 -12.21
C ALA A 333 14.40 21.37 -10.99
N VAL A 334 13.10 21.59 -10.82
CA VAL A 334 12.51 22.30 -9.68
C VAL A 334 11.67 21.34 -8.85
N LYS A 335 11.48 21.63 -7.56
CA LYS A 335 10.62 20.82 -6.68
C LYS A 335 9.16 20.99 -7.07
N LEU A 336 8.46 19.87 -7.28
CA LEU A 336 7.03 19.84 -7.61
C LEU A 336 6.14 19.42 -6.45
N PHE A 337 6.68 18.62 -5.52
CA PHE A 337 5.98 18.07 -4.37
C PHE A 337 7.00 17.55 -3.36
N ASN A 338 6.69 17.54 -2.07
CA ASN A 338 7.56 16.93 -1.06
C ASN A 338 6.82 16.25 0.08
N ALA A 339 7.57 15.43 0.82
CA ALA A 339 7.24 14.90 2.12
C ALA A 339 8.23 15.46 3.14
N ALA A 340 7.71 16.19 4.13
CA ALA A 340 8.47 16.57 5.31
C ALA A 340 9.04 15.32 6.03
N ALA A 341 10.05 15.55 6.87
CA ALA A 341 10.63 14.52 7.72
C ALA A 341 9.55 13.73 8.48
N ALA A 342 9.76 12.42 8.61
CA ALA A 342 8.82 11.45 9.20
C ALA A 342 7.46 11.28 8.48
N THR A 343 7.21 11.94 7.35
CA THR A 343 5.99 11.79 6.53
C THR A 343 6.29 11.11 5.20
N GLY A 344 5.26 10.75 4.43
CA GLY A 344 5.41 10.20 3.07
C GLY A 344 5.95 8.78 3.02
N LYS A 345 5.60 7.92 3.98
CA LYS A 345 6.13 6.55 4.10
C LYS A 345 5.15 5.52 3.56
N GLY A 346 5.64 4.55 2.80
CA GLY A 346 4.87 3.50 2.15
C GLY A 346 4.62 3.82 0.68
N LEU A 347 3.58 3.19 0.12
CA LEU A 347 3.23 3.29 -1.29
C LEU A 347 2.10 4.30 -1.51
N PHE A 348 2.30 5.21 -2.45
CA PHE A 348 1.34 6.26 -2.81
C PHE A 348 1.19 6.38 -4.32
N THR A 349 0.01 6.80 -4.73
CA THR A 349 -0.17 7.47 -6.02
C THR A 349 -0.03 8.97 -5.80
N VAL A 350 0.85 9.62 -6.56
CA VAL A 350 1.01 11.07 -6.61
C VAL A 350 0.62 11.54 -8.03
N THR A 351 -0.33 12.47 -8.12
CA THR A 351 -0.91 12.87 -9.41
C THR A 351 -0.80 14.40 -9.58
N PRO A 352 0.28 14.90 -10.18
CA PRO A 352 0.38 16.29 -10.61
C PRO A 352 -0.62 16.60 -11.74
N THR A 353 -1.27 17.75 -11.63
CA THR A 353 -2.08 18.37 -12.68
C THR A 353 -1.24 19.45 -13.34
N VAL A 354 -1.02 19.32 -14.64
CA VAL A 354 -0.23 20.26 -15.44
C VAL A 354 -1.14 21.00 -16.41
N THR A 355 -1.09 22.32 -16.37
CA THR A 355 -1.70 23.20 -17.36
C THR A 355 -0.65 23.57 -18.41
N VAL A 356 -1.04 23.59 -19.69
CA VAL A 356 -0.17 23.97 -20.79
C VAL A 356 -0.73 25.15 -21.56
N ALA A 357 -0.04 26.27 -21.59
CA ALA A 357 -0.39 27.41 -22.42
C ALA A 357 -0.14 27.10 -23.90
N VAL A 358 -1.20 27.15 -24.70
CA VAL A 358 -1.19 26.95 -26.14
C VAL A 358 -1.76 28.21 -26.81
N PRO A 359 -0.89 29.13 -27.26
CA PRO A 359 -1.32 30.33 -27.98
C PRO A 359 -2.07 29.99 -29.28
N GLN A 360 -3.07 30.79 -29.62
CA GLN A 360 -3.90 30.61 -30.82
C GLN A 360 -3.06 30.60 -32.11
N ASN A 361 -1.98 31.38 -32.14
CA ASN A 361 -1.08 31.51 -33.28
C ASN A 361 -0.08 30.34 -33.42
N SER A 362 -0.17 29.31 -32.57
CA SER A 362 0.68 28.13 -32.65
C SER A 362 0.39 27.30 -33.93
N PHE A 363 1.38 26.55 -34.43
CA PHE A 363 1.20 25.72 -35.62
C PHE A 363 0.41 24.45 -35.29
N SER A 364 -0.64 24.11 -36.05
CA SER A 364 -1.38 22.84 -35.89
C SER A 364 -0.47 21.63 -36.07
N GLY A 365 -0.69 20.58 -35.28
CA GLY A 365 0.03 19.30 -35.42
C GLY A 365 0.27 18.61 -34.09
N THR A 366 1.14 17.59 -34.11
CA THR A 366 1.49 16.81 -32.93
C THR A 366 2.78 17.30 -32.30
N TYR A 367 2.71 17.79 -31.06
CA TYR A 367 3.90 18.19 -30.31
C TYR A 367 4.33 17.10 -29.35
N THR A 368 5.63 16.91 -29.18
CA THR A 368 6.20 15.98 -28.21
C THR A 368 7.12 16.69 -27.23
N SER A 369 7.10 16.21 -25.98
CA SER A 369 8.01 16.63 -24.92
C SER A 369 8.30 15.44 -24.00
N THR A 370 9.51 15.39 -23.45
CA THR A 370 9.89 14.45 -22.41
C THR A 370 9.78 15.14 -21.07
N LEU A 371 8.93 14.62 -20.18
CA LEU A 371 8.84 15.06 -18.79
C LEU A 371 9.73 14.15 -17.94
N THR A 372 10.67 14.73 -17.20
CA THR A 372 11.56 13.99 -16.31
C THR A 372 11.19 14.29 -14.87
N ILE A 373 10.84 13.23 -14.13
CA ILE A 373 10.51 13.31 -12.71
C ILE A 373 11.46 12.42 -11.92
N SER A 374 11.98 12.95 -10.83
CA SER A 374 12.91 12.21 -9.95
C SER A 374 12.50 12.36 -8.50
N VAL A 375 12.78 11.33 -7.71
CA VAL A 375 12.62 11.36 -6.26
C VAL A 375 13.99 11.44 -5.59
N VAL A 376 14.13 12.35 -4.64
CA VAL A 376 15.39 12.61 -3.93
C VAL A 376 15.13 12.54 -2.42
N SER A 377 16.07 11.95 -1.67
CA SER A 377 16.00 11.92 -0.21
C SER A 377 16.11 13.33 0.38
N GLY A 378 15.31 13.59 1.42
CA GLY A 378 15.23 14.89 2.07
C GLY A 378 14.08 15.75 1.50
N PRO A 379 13.45 16.62 2.31
CA PRO A 379 12.29 17.41 1.88
C PRO A 379 12.63 18.50 0.85
#